data_AF-A0A917T1E5-F1
#
_entry.id   AF-A0A917T1E5-F1
#
_cell.length_a   1.000
_cell.length_b   1.000
_cell.length_c   1.000
_cell.angle_alpha   90.00
_cell.angle_beta   90.00
_cell.angle_gamma   90.00
#
_symmetry.space_group_name_H-M   'P 1'
#
loop_
_entity.id
_entity.type
_entity.pdbx_description
1 polymer ?
#
loop_
_entity_poly.entity_id
_entity_poly.type
_entity_poly.pdbx_seq_one_letter_code
_entity_poly.pdbx_strand_id
1 'polypeptide(L)'
;MRLPSIAAVAAATLALLVGVPVVADAAPGQGDNLARAATATASYTSPWESVAAVNDGIDPTTSNDTVNRRWGTWPNTGEQWVLLTWPSAQTLRSADVYFFDDNGGVRLPASWRLQYWTGSAYADVSGVSGYPVAVNKYNAVNFNQVSTSRLRVVLQSGSASVGLLEVRAYASAITTTPTTPTTGWNPPANLVTPLNQVWTHQEQTYTNLYGFRNYGWDQLFANGGSINYCVRWDSSATVSAALRDRIHAALQRQFKKWMDVMVGHNGWPYQNVPVKVVGWAVRDRAQLQWSDTSVDIYVNDIRENAPQCSTPCGRFFNQSGQYPNCPGGPSHHYDMSLWLTAGFGGGAGGDWGQRIGSEYYVGALDTDNIHILLHEMGHSFGLDDFYDWTPTGVGGFLMKAGSASQITEFDAWMFRDWWRHLKNRYGY
;
A
#
# COMPACT_ATOMS: atom_id res chain seq x y z
N MET A 1 -38.56 -19.67 -67.24
CA MET A 1 -37.91 -20.99 -67.18
C MET A 1 -36.45 -20.76 -66.81
N ARG A 2 -36.07 -20.97 -65.55
CA ARG A 2 -34.69 -20.85 -65.05
C ARG A 2 -34.49 -21.92 -63.98
N LEU A 3 -33.43 -22.71 -64.14
CA LEU A 3 -32.66 -23.49 -63.16
C LEU A 3 -31.46 -24.08 -63.95
N PRO A 4 -30.34 -24.50 -63.32
CA PRO A 4 -29.63 -23.94 -62.17
C PRO A 4 -28.11 -23.84 -62.45
N SER A 5 -27.33 -23.18 -61.58
CA SER A 5 -25.90 -23.50 -61.36
C SER A 5 -25.41 -22.96 -60.02
N ILE A 6 -25.46 -23.86 -59.03
CA ILE A 6 -24.44 -24.20 -58.04
C ILE A 6 -23.56 -23.05 -57.52
N ALA A 7 -23.84 -22.66 -56.27
CA ALA A 7 -22.94 -21.90 -55.41
C ALA A 7 -21.77 -22.79 -54.96
N ALA A 8 -20.54 -22.35 -55.22
CA ALA A 8 -19.35 -22.87 -54.57
C ALA A 8 -19.19 -22.17 -53.20
N VAL A 9 -19.39 -22.91 -52.13
CA VAL A 9 -19.07 -22.49 -50.76
C VAL A 9 -17.58 -22.69 -50.56
N ALA A 10 -16.82 -21.60 -50.44
CA ALA A 10 -15.45 -21.65 -49.95
C ALA A 10 -15.49 -21.91 -48.44
N ALA A 11 -15.01 -23.08 -48.03
CA ALA A 11 -14.79 -23.42 -46.63
C ALA A 11 -13.60 -22.61 -46.11
N ALA A 12 -13.88 -21.57 -45.33
CA ALA A 12 -12.87 -20.95 -44.48
C ALA A 12 -12.68 -21.86 -43.26
N THR A 13 -11.55 -22.58 -43.22
CA THR A 13 -11.07 -23.28 -42.03
C THR A 13 -10.89 -22.28 -40.89
N LEU A 14 -11.77 -22.35 -39.91
CA LEU A 14 -11.67 -21.66 -38.63
C LEU A 14 -10.52 -22.28 -37.84
N ALA A 15 -9.32 -21.70 -37.95
CA ALA A 15 -8.26 -21.99 -37.00
C ALA A 15 -8.67 -21.40 -35.65
N LEU A 16 -9.08 -22.25 -34.71
CA LEU A 16 -9.20 -21.89 -33.30
C LEU A 16 -7.80 -21.50 -32.81
N LEU A 17 -7.53 -20.19 -32.75
CA LEU A 17 -6.50 -19.65 -31.89
C LEU A 17 -6.97 -19.87 -30.45
N VAL A 18 -6.51 -20.96 -29.85
CA VAL A 18 -6.61 -21.18 -28.41
C VAL A 18 -5.81 -20.03 -27.77
N GLY A 19 -6.53 -19.08 -27.17
CA GLY A 19 -5.92 -18.02 -26.39
C GLY A 19 -5.15 -18.67 -25.24
N VAL A 20 -3.82 -18.67 -25.36
CA VAL A 20 -2.96 -18.92 -24.20
C VAL A 20 -3.26 -17.78 -23.23
N PRO A 21 -3.73 -18.05 -22.01
CA PRO A 21 -3.89 -16.98 -21.05
C PRO A 21 -2.48 -16.43 -20.79
N VAL A 22 -2.29 -15.15 -21.07
CA VAL A 22 -1.14 -14.41 -20.55
C VAL A 22 -1.33 -14.42 -19.05
N VAL A 23 -0.64 -15.35 -18.39
CA VAL A 23 -0.48 -15.32 -16.94
C VAL A 23 0.29 -14.03 -16.67
N ALA A 24 -0.41 -13.03 -16.13
CA ALA A 24 0.26 -11.89 -15.55
C ALA A 24 1.19 -12.44 -14.47
N ASP A 25 2.51 -12.30 -14.68
CA ASP A 25 3.49 -12.61 -13.65
C ASP A 25 3.17 -11.73 -12.44
N ALA A 26 2.60 -12.37 -11.42
CA ALA A 26 2.37 -11.76 -10.12
C ALA A 26 3.72 -11.38 -9.52
N ALA A 27 3.80 -10.15 -9.01
CA ALA A 27 4.95 -9.69 -8.24
C ALA A 27 5.25 -10.70 -7.10
N PRO A 28 6.52 -11.05 -6.85
CA PRO A 28 6.83 -12.02 -5.82
C PRO A 28 6.59 -11.43 -4.42
N GLY A 29 5.60 -11.96 -3.68
CA GLY A 29 5.62 -11.88 -2.21
C GLY A 29 4.32 -11.72 -1.41
N GLN A 30 3.13 -11.54 -2.01
CA GLN A 30 1.85 -11.55 -1.27
C GLN A 30 0.75 -12.11 -2.17
N GLY A 31 0.51 -13.43 -2.12
CA GLY A 31 -0.65 -14.05 -2.77
C GLY A 31 -1.94 -13.73 -2.00
N ASP A 32 -3.11 -13.88 -2.63
CA ASP A 32 -4.41 -13.69 -1.96
C ASP A 32 -4.50 -14.44 -0.62
N ASN A 33 -4.99 -13.79 0.44
CA ASN A 33 -5.27 -14.44 1.72
C ASN A 33 -6.46 -15.41 1.56
N LEU A 34 -6.15 -16.70 1.48
CA LEU A 34 -7.12 -17.75 1.22
C LEU A 34 -7.99 -18.07 2.44
N ALA A 35 -7.59 -17.67 3.66
CA ALA A 35 -8.37 -17.95 4.87
C ALA A 35 -9.77 -17.31 4.86
N ARG A 36 -9.95 -16.17 4.17
CA ARG A 36 -11.24 -15.47 4.04
C ARG A 36 -12.32 -16.27 3.31
N ALA A 37 -11.92 -17.22 2.46
CA ALA A 37 -12.83 -18.09 1.74
C ALA A 37 -13.16 -19.39 2.52
N ALA A 38 -12.55 -19.61 3.69
CA ALA A 38 -12.77 -20.80 4.50
C ALA A 38 -13.97 -20.63 5.44
N THR A 39 -14.60 -21.75 5.80
CA THR A 39 -15.47 -21.83 6.98
C THR A 39 -14.64 -22.15 8.21
N ALA A 40 -14.69 -21.28 9.22
CA ALA A 40 -13.98 -21.46 10.49
C ALA A 40 -14.82 -22.25 11.52
N THR A 41 -14.18 -23.19 12.21
CA THR A 41 -14.72 -23.93 13.37
C THR A 41 -13.65 -24.03 14.45
N ALA A 42 -14.02 -24.33 15.70
CA ALA A 42 -13.08 -24.38 16.82
C ALA A 42 -13.40 -25.53 17.78
N SER A 43 -12.42 -25.90 18.60
CA SER A 43 -12.59 -26.84 19.71
C SER A 43 -13.63 -26.37 20.72
N TYR A 44 -13.63 -25.07 21.00
CA TYR A 44 -14.55 -24.40 21.90
C TYR A 44 -14.50 -22.88 21.60
N THR A 45 -15.57 -22.18 21.94
CA THR A 45 -15.65 -20.71 21.86
C THR A 45 -16.42 -20.21 23.08
N SER A 46 -15.87 -19.23 23.80
CA SER A 46 -16.56 -18.62 24.94
C SER A 46 -17.92 -18.03 24.52
N PRO A 47 -18.96 -18.01 25.37
CA PRO A 47 -20.32 -17.60 24.96
C PRO A 47 -20.46 -16.16 24.43
N TRP A 48 -19.53 -15.27 24.75
CA TRP A 48 -19.50 -13.87 24.29
C TRP A 48 -18.44 -13.61 23.21
N GLU A 49 -17.78 -14.66 22.73
CA GLU A 49 -16.75 -14.63 21.68
C GLU A 49 -17.28 -15.34 20.44
N SER A 50 -16.57 -15.22 19.32
CA SER A 50 -17.00 -15.82 18.06
C SER A 50 -15.83 -16.35 17.27
N VAL A 51 -15.93 -17.62 16.84
CA VAL A 51 -14.95 -18.22 15.92
C VAL A 51 -14.91 -17.52 14.57
N ALA A 52 -15.97 -16.80 14.19
CA ALA A 52 -15.98 -16.02 12.96
C ALA A 52 -14.95 -14.87 12.96
N ALA A 53 -14.40 -14.49 14.12
CA ALA A 53 -13.35 -13.48 14.20
C ALA A 53 -12.08 -13.91 13.47
N VAL A 54 -11.76 -15.21 13.46
CA VAL A 54 -10.42 -15.70 13.06
C VAL A 54 -10.12 -15.60 11.56
N ASN A 55 -11.09 -15.20 10.74
CA ASN A 55 -10.90 -15.03 9.29
C ASN A 55 -11.86 -13.99 8.70
N ASP A 56 -12.26 -12.99 9.48
CA ASP A 56 -13.16 -11.93 9.01
C ASP A 56 -12.44 -10.83 8.21
N GLY A 57 -11.10 -10.88 8.20
CA GLY A 57 -10.27 -9.98 7.43
C GLY A 57 -10.09 -8.60 8.06
N ILE A 58 -10.52 -8.42 9.31
CA ILE A 58 -10.24 -7.22 10.10
C ILE A 58 -8.83 -7.32 10.66
N ASP A 59 -8.04 -6.27 10.44
CA ASP A 59 -6.65 -6.23 10.89
C ASP A 59 -6.58 -5.78 12.35
N PRO A 60 -6.14 -6.64 13.29
CA PRO A 60 -6.12 -6.28 14.70
C PRO A 60 -5.05 -5.24 14.99
N THR A 61 -5.41 -4.21 15.76
CA THR A 61 -4.48 -3.13 16.13
C THR A 61 -3.66 -3.46 17.39
N THR A 62 -4.16 -4.38 18.21
CA THR A 62 -3.54 -4.83 19.46
C THR A 62 -4.04 -6.25 19.79
N SER A 63 -3.26 -7.04 20.53
CA SER A 63 -3.70 -8.34 21.04
C SER A 63 -4.83 -8.22 22.05
N ASN A 64 -5.00 -7.08 22.71
CA ASN A 64 -6.15 -6.80 23.57
C ASN A 64 -7.21 -5.98 22.82
N ASP A 65 -7.63 -6.44 21.64
CA ASP A 65 -8.67 -5.76 20.87
C ASP A 65 -10.02 -5.88 21.60
N THR A 66 -10.56 -4.72 21.98
CA THR A 66 -11.86 -4.60 22.66
C THR A 66 -12.96 -4.08 21.74
N VAL A 67 -12.62 -3.72 20.49
CA VAL A 67 -13.52 -3.12 19.52
C VAL A 67 -14.05 -4.16 18.54
N ASN A 68 -13.17 -5.05 18.08
CA ASN A 68 -13.50 -6.06 17.09
C ASN A 68 -13.90 -7.39 17.72
N ARG A 69 -14.48 -8.27 16.90
CA ARG A 69 -14.77 -9.65 17.34
C ARG A 69 -13.46 -10.35 17.65
N ARG A 70 -13.53 -11.29 18.59
CA ARG A 70 -12.41 -12.12 19.02
C ARG A 70 -12.87 -13.54 19.25
N TRP A 71 -11.96 -14.48 19.05
CA TRP A 71 -12.14 -15.87 19.45
C TRP A 71 -11.25 -16.17 20.65
N GLY A 72 -11.81 -16.77 21.69
CA GLY A 72 -11.08 -17.22 22.86
C GLY A 72 -11.76 -18.42 23.51
N THR A 73 -11.03 -19.07 24.42
CA THR A 73 -11.43 -20.37 24.96
C THR A 73 -11.81 -20.35 26.43
N TRP A 74 -11.97 -19.20 27.06
CA TRP A 74 -12.23 -19.14 28.50
C TRP A 74 -13.51 -19.90 28.92
N PRO A 75 -13.49 -20.70 30.00
CA PRO A 75 -12.37 -20.92 30.93
C PRO A 75 -11.46 -22.12 30.57
N ASN A 76 -11.61 -22.70 29.37
CA ASN A 76 -10.90 -23.90 28.96
C ASN A 76 -9.43 -23.63 28.64
N THR A 77 -8.57 -24.44 29.26
CA THR A 77 -7.12 -24.50 29.06
C THR A 77 -6.73 -25.84 28.39
N GLY A 78 -5.43 -26.09 28.23
CA GLY A 78 -4.90 -27.23 27.50
C GLY A 78 -4.74 -26.96 26.00
N GLU A 79 -4.79 -28.03 25.21
CA GLU A 79 -4.76 -27.93 23.75
C GLU A 79 -6.13 -27.47 23.23
N GLN A 80 -6.13 -26.39 22.44
CA GLN A 80 -7.30 -25.85 21.76
C GLN A 80 -6.98 -25.64 20.29
N TRP A 81 -8.00 -25.59 19.43
CA TRP A 81 -7.76 -25.45 17.99
C TRP A 81 -8.83 -24.64 17.28
N VAL A 82 -8.40 -24.01 16.19
CA VAL A 82 -9.25 -23.42 15.14
C VAL A 82 -8.98 -24.15 13.84
N LEU A 83 -10.03 -24.42 13.07
CA LEU A 83 -10.00 -25.17 11.82
C LEU A 83 -10.62 -24.32 10.71
N LEU A 84 -9.83 -24.03 9.69
CA LEU A 84 -10.27 -23.47 8.41
C LEU A 84 -10.59 -24.60 7.45
N THR A 85 -11.81 -24.63 6.91
CA THR A 85 -12.25 -25.62 5.91
C THR A 85 -12.64 -24.93 4.61
N TRP A 86 -12.03 -25.36 3.50
CA TRP A 86 -12.37 -24.90 2.15
C TRP A 86 -13.23 -25.95 1.41
N PRO A 87 -14.11 -25.52 0.49
CA PRO A 87 -14.86 -26.43 -0.38
C PRO A 87 -13.97 -27.28 -1.31
N SER A 88 -12.80 -26.75 -1.69
CA SER A 88 -11.80 -27.40 -2.53
C SER A 88 -10.40 -27.26 -1.94
N ALA A 89 -9.50 -28.17 -2.29
CA ALA A 89 -8.13 -28.13 -1.79
C ALA A 89 -7.40 -26.85 -2.24
N GLN A 90 -6.79 -26.17 -1.28
CA GLN A 90 -5.94 -25.01 -1.50
C GLN A 90 -4.48 -25.44 -1.51
N THR A 91 -3.68 -24.78 -2.35
CA THR A 91 -2.23 -24.88 -2.28
C THR A 91 -1.74 -23.83 -1.29
N LEU A 92 -1.08 -24.26 -0.21
CA LEU A 92 -0.62 -23.39 0.88
C LEU A 92 0.87 -23.55 1.10
N ARG A 93 1.57 -22.44 1.35
CA ARG A 93 3.02 -22.41 1.64
C ARG A 93 3.36 -21.58 2.88
N SER A 94 2.43 -20.78 3.38
CA SER A 94 2.63 -19.95 4.56
C SER A 94 1.30 -19.61 5.22
N ALA A 95 1.39 -19.19 6.47
CA ALA A 95 0.26 -18.68 7.24
C ALA A 95 0.76 -17.74 8.35
N ASP A 96 -0.10 -16.88 8.84
CA ASP A 96 0.15 -16.06 10.01
C ASP A 96 -1.06 -16.04 10.94
N VAL A 97 -0.81 -15.84 12.23
CA VAL A 97 -1.85 -15.80 13.27
C VAL A 97 -1.66 -14.59 14.18
N TYR A 98 -2.75 -13.94 14.56
CA TYR A 98 -2.74 -12.86 15.54
C TYR A 98 -3.38 -13.34 16.83
N PHE A 99 -2.63 -13.36 17.93
CA PHE A 99 -3.14 -13.85 19.21
C PHE A 99 -4.00 -12.81 19.94
N PHE A 100 -5.09 -13.28 20.54
CA PHE A 100 -5.88 -12.53 21.50
C PHE A 100 -5.27 -12.69 22.90
N ASP A 101 -5.04 -11.58 23.59
CA ASP A 101 -4.55 -11.50 24.98
C ASP A 101 -5.29 -10.35 25.68
N ASP A 102 -6.16 -10.66 26.64
CA ASP A 102 -6.93 -9.67 27.41
C ASP A 102 -6.22 -9.21 28.70
N ASN A 103 -4.95 -9.59 28.87
CA ASN A 103 -4.17 -9.47 30.11
C ASN A 103 -4.82 -10.16 31.33
N GLY A 104 -5.82 -11.02 31.13
CA GLY A 104 -6.61 -11.65 32.17
C GLY A 104 -6.83 -13.14 31.89
N GLY A 105 -8.08 -13.51 31.58
CA GLY A 105 -8.51 -14.89 31.42
C GLY A 105 -8.01 -15.57 30.15
N VAL A 106 -7.61 -14.78 29.15
CA VAL A 106 -7.06 -15.25 27.87
C VAL A 106 -5.69 -14.60 27.66
N ARG A 107 -4.65 -15.42 27.47
CA ARG A 107 -3.27 -14.96 27.29
C ARG A 107 -2.64 -15.63 26.06
N LEU A 108 -1.47 -15.14 25.65
CA LEU A 108 -0.66 -15.80 24.62
C LEU A 108 -0.49 -17.31 24.91
N PRO A 109 -0.51 -18.18 23.88
CA PRO A 109 -0.29 -19.61 24.05
C PRO A 109 1.16 -19.89 24.50
N ALA A 110 1.37 -21.01 25.20
CA ALA A 110 2.73 -21.49 25.48
C ALA A 110 3.44 -21.94 24.19
N SER A 111 2.69 -22.50 23.25
CA SER A 111 3.15 -22.87 21.92
C SER A 111 1.97 -23.01 20.97
N TRP A 112 2.26 -22.99 19.68
CA TRP A 112 1.26 -23.30 18.65
C TRP A 112 1.91 -24.02 17.48
N ARG A 113 1.08 -24.68 16.67
CA ARG A 113 1.51 -25.35 15.44
C ARG A 113 0.39 -25.34 14.41
N LEU A 114 0.77 -25.58 13.16
CA LEU A 114 -0.16 -25.76 12.06
C LEU A 114 -0.22 -27.23 11.66
N GLN A 115 -1.44 -27.69 11.42
CA GLN A 115 -1.70 -29.02 10.91
C GLN A 115 -2.56 -28.95 9.66
N TYR A 116 -2.30 -29.85 8.71
CA TYR A 116 -3.10 -29.98 7.51
C TYR A 116 -3.78 -31.35 7.47
N TRP A 117 -4.93 -31.42 6.79
CA TRP A 117 -5.62 -32.68 6.56
C TRP A 117 -4.99 -33.43 5.40
N THR A 118 -4.55 -34.66 5.66
CA THR A 118 -3.93 -35.55 4.67
C THR A 118 -4.93 -36.32 3.81
N GLY A 119 -6.23 -36.18 4.07
CA GLY A 119 -7.29 -37.04 3.54
C GLY A 119 -7.82 -38.05 4.56
N SER A 120 -7.02 -38.40 5.58
CA SER A 120 -7.39 -39.41 6.60
C SER A 120 -7.05 -39.00 8.04
N ALA A 121 -6.04 -38.16 8.23
CA ALA A 121 -5.61 -37.65 9.54
C ALA A 121 -5.07 -36.22 9.44
N TYR A 122 -4.96 -35.55 10.58
CA TYR A 122 -4.21 -34.29 10.69
C TYR A 122 -2.73 -34.58 10.93
N ALA A 123 -1.87 -33.97 10.13
CA ALA A 123 -0.42 -34.03 10.29
C ALA A 123 0.14 -32.61 10.43
N ASP A 124 1.22 -32.44 11.19
CA ASP A 124 1.93 -31.17 11.29
C ASP A 124 2.50 -30.79 9.91
N VAL A 125 2.45 -29.50 9.58
CA VAL A 125 3.16 -29.00 8.38
C VAL A 125 4.67 -29.10 8.60
N SER A 126 5.43 -29.42 7.55
CA SER A 126 6.89 -29.59 7.63
C SER A 126 7.63 -28.36 7.10
N GLY A 127 8.92 -28.22 7.44
CA GLY A 127 9.76 -27.13 6.93
C GLY A 127 9.56 -25.77 7.63
N VAL A 128 8.89 -25.76 8.78
CA VAL A 128 8.74 -24.56 9.61
C VAL A 128 10.02 -24.31 10.41
N SER A 129 10.58 -23.10 10.32
CA SER A 129 11.79 -22.70 11.06
C SER A 129 11.52 -22.44 12.55
N GLY A 130 10.28 -22.11 12.90
CA GLY A 130 9.79 -21.93 14.27
C GLY A 130 8.39 -21.35 14.30
N TYR A 131 7.72 -21.42 15.45
CA TYR A 131 6.39 -20.86 15.69
C TYR A 131 6.50 -19.69 16.68
N PRO A 132 6.57 -18.43 16.20
CA PRO A 132 6.75 -17.29 17.09
C PRO A 132 5.51 -17.02 17.94
N VAL A 133 5.69 -16.52 19.17
CA VAL A 133 4.60 -16.14 20.08
C VAL A 133 4.81 -14.71 20.54
N ALA A 134 4.51 -13.76 19.67
CA ALA A 134 4.63 -12.33 19.92
C ALA A 134 3.25 -11.69 20.11
N VAL A 135 3.17 -10.78 21.08
CA VAL A 135 2.02 -9.90 21.31
C VAL A 135 1.96 -8.79 20.27
N ASN A 136 0.76 -8.27 20.00
CA ASN A 136 0.49 -7.09 19.17
C ASN A 136 0.99 -7.18 17.72
N LYS A 137 1.09 -8.39 17.16
CA LYS A 137 1.47 -8.60 15.76
C LYS A 137 1.06 -9.97 15.24
N TYR A 138 1.10 -10.11 13.91
CA TYR A 138 1.02 -11.40 13.25
C TYR A 138 2.26 -12.26 13.51
N ASN A 139 2.02 -13.53 13.81
CA ASN A 139 3.01 -14.57 14.02
C ASN A 139 3.05 -15.45 12.77
N ALA A 140 3.94 -15.09 11.85
CA ALA A 140 4.07 -15.70 10.54
C ALA A 140 4.96 -16.94 10.54
N VAL A 141 4.58 -17.92 9.71
CA VAL A 141 5.38 -19.13 9.44
C VAL A 141 5.35 -19.49 7.96
N ASN A 142 6.51 -19.96 7.48
CA ASN A 142 6.63 -20.64 6.19
C ASN A 142 6.72 -22.14 6.41
N PHE A 143 6.20 -22.91 5.45
CA PHE A 143 6.28 -24.36 5.46
C PHE A 143 6.44 -24.90 4.04
N ASN A 144 6.85 -26.16 3.95
CA ASN A 144 6.82 -26.92 2.71
C ASN A 144 5.40 -26.91 2.15
N GLN A 145 5.26 -26.71 0.83
CA GLN A 145 3.94 -26.63 0.20
C GLN A 145 3.06 -27.82 0.57
N VAL A 146 1.84 -27.54 0.99
CA VAL A 146 0.78 -28.54 1.18
C VAL A 146 -0.38 -28.22 0.25
N SER A 147 -1.06 -29.27 -0.23
CA SER A 147 -2.37 -29.14 -0.87
C SER A 147 -3.40 -29.76 0.07
N THR A 148 -4.32 -28.95 0.59
CA THR A 148 -5.26 -29.39 1.63
C THR A 148 -6.59 -28.64 1.56
N SER A 149 -7.70 -29.29 1.90
CA SER A 149 -8.99 -28.64 2.10
C SER A 149 -9.21 -28.17 3.54
N ARG A 150 -8.28 -28.48 4.46
CA ARG A 150 -8.37 -28.10 5.87
C ARG A 150 -7.02 -27.74 6.46
N LEU A 151 -6.98 -26.60 7.15
CA LEU A 151 -5.82 -26.13 7.92
C LEU A 151 -6.26 -25.87 9.35
N ARG A 152 -5.54 -26.48 10.30
CA ARG A 152 -5.83 -26.40 11.73
C ARG A 152 -4.71 -25.64 12.43
N VAL A 153 -5.06 -24.56 13.12
CA VAL A 153 -4.19 -23.87 14.08
C VAL A 153 -4.41 -24.53 15.43
N VAL A 154 -3.37 -25.15 15.98
CA VAL A 154 -3.41 -25.80 17.30
C VAL A 154 -2.61 -24.97 18.28
N LEU A 155 -3.22 -24.60 19.40
CA LEU A 155 -2.69 -23.74 20.44
C LEU A 155 -2.60 -24.54 21.73
N GLN A 156 -1.45 -24.50 22.39
CA GLN A 156 -1.28 -25.03 23.74
C GLN A 156 -1.35 -23.87 24.72
N SER A 157 -2.28 -23.93 25.68
CA SER A 157 -2.38 -22.92 26.73
C SER A 157 -1.11 -22.85 27.59
N GLY A 158 -0.74 -21.64 28.01
CA GLY A 158 0.20 -21.42 29.12
C GLY A 158 -0.55 -21.38 30.45
N SER A 159 -0.41 -20.27 31.17
CA SER A 159 -1.04 -20.05 32.48
C SER A 159 -2.53 -19.68 32.43
N ALA A 160 -3.09 -19.44 31.25
CA ALA A 160 -4.48 -19.00 31.05
C ALA A 160 -5.05 -19.59 29.74
N SER A 161 -6.33 -19.32 29.45
CA SER A 161 -6.97 -19.75 28.19
C SER A 161 -6.30 -19.09 26.97
N VAL A 162 -6.59 -19.56 25.76
CA VAL A 162 -5.97 -19.05 24.53
C VAL A 162 -7.00 -18.41 23.62
N GLY A 163 -6.55 -17.61 22.66
CA GLY A 163 -7.43 -16.97 21.69
C GLY A 163 -6.68 -16.45 20.46
N LEU A 164 -7.46 -16.11 19.44
CA LEU A 164 -7.03 -15.59 18.14
C LEU A 164 -7.93 -14.44 17.73
N LEU A 165 -7.31 -13.44 17.10
CA LEU A 165 -7.99 -12.32 16.47
C LEU A 165 -8.11 -12.50 14.96
N GLU A 166 -7.09 -13.07 14.30
CA GLU A 166 -7.11 -13.33 12.86
C GLU A 166 -6.14 -14.47 12.51
N VAL A 167 -6.45 -15.23 11.46
CA VAL A 167 -5.63 -16.27 10.83
C VAL A 167 -5.62 -16.02 9.33
N ARG A 168 -4.43 -15.95 8.73
CA ARG A 168 -4.27 -15.82 7.28
C ARG A 168 -3.48 -17.00 6.72
N ALA A 169 -3.77 -17.39 5.48
CA ALA A 169 -3.10 -18.50 4.81
C ALA A 169 -2.89 -18.18 3.33
N TYR A 170 -1.71 -18.49 2.79
CA TYR A 170 -1.30 -18.03 1.46
C TYR A 170 -0.71 -19.14 0.60
N ALA A 171 -0.90 -19.02 -0.72
CA ALA A 171 -0.34 -19.93 -1.72
C ALA A 171 1.17 -19.75 -1.96
N SER A 172 1.70 -18.59 -1.58
CA SER A 172 3.12 -18.24 -1.69
C SER A 172 3.82 -18.37 -0.34
N ALA A 173 5.13 -18.62 -0.33
CA ALA A 173 5.90 -18.43 0.89
C ALA A 173 5.86 -16.94 1.27
N ILE A 174 5.70 -16.63 2.55
CA ILE A 174 6.06 -15.31 3.08
C ILE A 174 7.57 -15.24 2.91
N THR A 175 8.09 -14.34 2.09
CA THR A 175 9.55 -14.19 1.97
C THR A 175 10.10 -13.52 3.25
N THR A 176 10.18 -14.27 4.34
CA THR A 176 11.02 -13.94 5.49
C THR A 176 12.42 -14.43 5.15
N THR A 177 13.19 -13.62 4.43
CA THR A 177 14.66 -13.73 4.50
C THR A 177 15.03 -13.83 5.98
N PRO A 178 15.91 -14.75 6.42
CA PRO A 178 16.42 -14.76 7.77
C PRO A 178 17.31 -13.53 7.97
N THR A 179 16.67 -12.38 8.11
CA THR A 179 17.25 -11.25 8.79
C THR A 179 17.02 -11.54 10.26
N THR A 180 18.08 -11.85 10.99
CA THR A 180 18.37 -11.10 12.23
C THR A 180 17.74 -9.71 12.11
N PRO A 181 17.02 -9.13 13.09
CA PRO A 181 16.54 -7.76 12.95
C PRO A 181 17.73 -6.80 12.82
N THR A 182 18.33 -6.73 11.64
CA THR A 182 18.86 -5.51 11.09
C THR A 182 17.58 -4.74 10.85
N THR A 183 17.32 -3.79 11.73
CA THR A 183 16.23 -2.84 11.70
C THR A 183 16.07 -2.11 10.35
N GLY A 184 16.81 -2.45 9.28
CA GLY A 184 17.03 -1.68 8.04
C GLY A 184 17.60 -0.27 8.25
N TRP A 185 17.44 0.22 9.46
CA TRP A 185 17.86 1.46 10.06
C TRP A 185 19.29 1.30 10.55
N ASN A 186 20.21 1.74 9.72
CA ASN A 186 21.62 1.88 10.03
C ASN A 186 22.15 3.12 9.31
N PRO A 187 21.67 4.32 9.67
CA PRO A 187 22.18 5.55 9.07
C PRO A 187 23.68 5.70 9.34
N PRO A 188 24.45 6.33 8.44
CA PRO A 188 25.82 6.75 8.72
C PRO A 188 25.91 7.50 10.06
N ALA A 189 26.97 7.26 10.83
CA ALA A 189 27.09 7.78 12.19
C ALA A 189 26.94 9.31 12.27
N ASN A 190 27.42 10.03 11.24
CA ASN A 190 27.28 11.48 11.14
C ASN A 190 25.85 11.97 10.86
N LEU A 191 24.94 11.08 10.44
CA LEU A 191 23.54 11.41 10.18
C LEU A 191 22.61 11.06 11.33
N VAL A 192 23.02 10.21 12.28
CA VAL A 192 22.18 9.80 13.42
C VAL A 192 21.67 11.01 14.22
N THR A 193 22.56 11.91 14.63
CA THR A 193 22.21 13.11 15.41
C THR A 193 21.25 14.04 14.66
N PRO A 194 21.56 14.49 13.43
CA PRO A 194 20.65 15.40 12.71
C PRO A 194 19.29 14.76 12.38
N LEU A 195 19.22 13.46 12.08
CA LEU A 195 17.94 12.77 11.86
C LEU A 195 17.06 12.80 13.12
N ASN A 196 17.64 12.49 14.29
CA ASN A 196 16.92 12.58 15.57
C ASN A 196 16.43 14.00 15.86
N GLN A 197 17.25 15.03 15.59
CA GLN A 197 16.85 16.43 15.78
C GLN A 197 15.65 16.79 14.90
N VAL A 198 15.66 16.34 13.64
CA VAL A 198 14.57 16.55 12.69
C VAL A 198 13.29 15.85 13.16
N TRP A 199 13.34 14.59 13.59
CA TRP A 199 12.16 13.91 14.12
C TRP A 199 11.61 14.56 15.40
N THR A 200 12.49 14.90 16.36
CA THR A 200 12.08 15.60 17.59
C THR A 200 11.43 16.95 17.27
N HIS A 201 11.94 17.67 16.26
CA HIS A 201 11.31 18.90 15.80
C HIS A 201 9.88 18.65 15.30
N GLN A 202 9.66 17.62 14.47
CA GLN A 202 8.31 17.26 14.02
C GLN A 202 7.35 16.94 15.15
N GLU A 203 7.79 16.15 16.14
CA GLU A 203 6.95 15.81 17.29
C GLU A 203 6.56 17.03 18.13
N GLN A 204 7.40 18.06 18.17
CA GLN A 204 7.13 19.31 18.87
C GLN A 204 6.24 20.26 18.06
N THR A 205 6.40 20.29 16.74
CA THR A 205 5.67 21.18 15.83
C THR A 205 4.24 20.68 15.58
N TYR A 206 4.04 19.36 15.40
CA TYR A 206 2.78 18.80 14.96
C TYR A 206 2.06 17.98 16.03
N THR A 207 0.95 18.51 16.52
CA THR A 207 0.12 17.88 17.56
C THR A 207 -0.58 16.57 17.13
N ASN A 208 -0.72 16.33 15.81
CA ASN A 208 -1.39 15.15 15.26
C ASN A 208 -0.50 14.33 14.30
N LEU A 209 0.83 14.39 14.46
CA LEU A 209 1.80 13.68 13.61
C LEU A 209 1.46 12.18 13.45
N TYR A 210 1.18 11.51 14.56
CA TYR A 210 0.87 10.07 14.58
C TYR A 210 -0.59 9.72 14.28
N GLY A 211 -1.49 10.70 14.26
CA GLY A 211 -2.92 10.49 14.02
C GLY A 211 -3.37 10.92 12.63
N PHE A 212 -2.59 11.72 11.91
CA PHE A 212 -2.86 12.09 10.52
C PHE A 212 -2.83 10.86 9.59
N ARG A 213 -3.85 10.73 8.72
CA ARG A 213 -4.12 9.51 7.90
C ARG A 213 -4.12 9.76 6.39
N ASN A 214 -3.53 10.88 5.95
CA ASN A 214 -3.48 11.22 4.54
C ASN A 214 -2.08 11.48 4.01
N TYR A 215 -1.03 11.07 4.71
CA TYR A 215 0.32 11.14 4.13
C TYR A 215 0.39 10.33 2.84
N GLY A 216 1.35 10.64 1.96
CA GLY A 216 1.66 9.84 0.78
C GLY A 216 1.88 8.37 1.13
N TRP A 217 2.41 8.07 2.32
CA TRP A 217 2.45 6.72 2.89
C TRP A 217 1.06 6.07 2.94
N ASP A 218 0.08 6.73 3.57
CA ASP A 218 -1.29 6.22 3.71
C ASP A 218 -1.97 6.01 2.35
N GLN A 219 -1.69 6.91 1.40
CA GLN A 219 -2.24 6.84 0.04
C GLN A 219 -1.67 5.64 -0.73
N LEU A 220 -0.36 5.42 -0.66
CA LEU A 220 0.29 4.25 -1.28
C LEU A 220 -0.25 2.94 -0.73
N PHE A 221 -0.43 2.84 0.59
CA PHE A 221 -0.94 1.62 1.22
C PHE A 221 -2.43 1.39 0.93
N ALA A 222 -3.25 2.45 0.88
CA ALA A 222 -4.64 2.32 0.47
C ALA A 222 -4.78 1.78 -0.97
N ASN A 223 -3.79 2.05 -1.82
CA ASN A 223 -3.83 1.71 -3.25
C ASN A 223 -2.91 0.53 -3.63
N GLY A 224 -2.50 -0.28 -2.65
CA GLY A 224 -1.71 -1.48 -2.87
C GLY A 224 -0.35 -1.21 -3.54
N GLY A 225 0.29 -0.09 -3.25
CA GLY A 225 1.60 0.28 -3.80
C GLY A 225 1.55 1.05 -5.10
N SER A 226 0.45 1.75 -5.40
CA SER A 226 0.34 2.66 -6.55
C SER A 226 -0.19 4.02 -6.13
N ILE A 227 -0.01 5.03 -6.99
CA ILE A 227 -0.55 6.38 -6.75
C ILE A 227 -1.15 6.97 -8.03
N ASN A 228 -2.32 7.55 -7.87
CA ASN A 228 -3.12 8.16 -8.93
C ASN A 228 -3.03 9.68 -8.81
N TYR A 229 -2.75 10.35 -9.92
CA TYR A 229 -2.66 11.79 -10.04
C TYR A 229 -3.75 12.34 -10.92
N CYS A 230 -4.25 13.52 -10.57
CA CYS A 230 -5.02 14.35 -11.49
C CYS A 230 -4.26 15.66 -11.79
N VAL A 231 -4.07 15.97 -13.07
CA VAL A 231 -3.38 17.20 -13.48
C VAL A 231 -4.36 18.36 -13.53
N ARG A 232 -4.05 19.45 -12.84
CA ARG A 232 -4.80 20.71 -12.88
C ARG A 232 -4.00 21.70 -13.73
N TRP A 233 -4.39 21.84 -15.00
CA TRP A 233 -3.71 22.71 -15.96
C TRP A 233 -4.26 24.13 -15.89
N ASP A 234 -3.65 24.95 -15.04
CA ASP A 234 -4.02 26.35 -14.83
C ASP A 234 -3.12 27.29 -15.65
N SER A 235 -3.12 27.09 -16.97
CA SER A 235 -2.36 27.90 -17.92
C SER A 235 -3.16 28.08 -19.20
N SER A 236 -3.11 29.25 -19.85
CA SER A 236 -3.80 29.47 -21.13
C SER A 236 -3.16 28.74 -22.31
N ALA A 237 -1.95 28.21 -22.14
CA ALA A 237 -1.27 27.42 -23.17
C ALA A 237 -2.04 26.13 -23.47
N THR A 238 -1.86 25.63 -24.69
CA THR A 238 -2.46 24.37 -25.15
C THR A 238 -1.56 23.19 -24.80
N VAL A 239 -2.18 22.02 -24.60
CA VAL A 239 -1.53 20.76 -24.27
C VAL A 239 -1.79 19.75 -25.39
N SER A 240 -0.76 19.45 -26.17
CA SER A 240 -0.81 18.35 -27.15
C SER A 240 -0.75 16.99 -26.45
N ALA A 241 -1.16 15.91 -27.15
CA ALA A 241 -0.99 14.55 -26.64
C ALA A 241 0.47 14.25 -26.23
N ALA A 242 1.43 14.69 -27.05
CA ALA A 242 2.86 14.52 -26.76
C ALA A 242 3.29 15.25 -25.48
N LEU A 243 2.78 16.48 -25.24
CA LEU A 243 3.08 17.20 -24.01
C LEU A 243 2.45 16.51 -22.79
N ARG A 244 1.19 16.05 -22.90
CA ARG A 244 0.51 15.28 -21.86
C ARG A 244 1.33 14.05 -21.45
N ASP A 245 1.77 13.27 -22.43
CA ASP A 245 2.51 12.02 -22.18
C ASP A 245 3.89 12.31 -21.56
N ARG A 246 4.56 13.40 -21.99
CA ARG A 246 5.83 13.86 -21.38
C ARG A 246 5.64 14.33 -19.95
N ILE A 247 4.56 15.03 -19.63
CA ILE A 247 4.19 15.43 -18.26
C ILE A 247 4.02 14.19 -17.37
N HIS A 248 3.27 13.18 -17.84
CA HIS A 248 3.10 11.93 -17.10
C HIS A 248 4.43 11.21 -16.89
N ALA A 249 5.24 11.06 -17.94
CA ALA A 249 6.54 10.42 -17.85
C ALA A 249 7.50 11.15 -16.90
N ALA A 250 7.53 12.48 -16.93
CA ALA A 250 8.34 13.28 -16.02
C ALA A 250 7.89 13.08 -14.56
N LEU A 251 6.59 13.16 -14.29
CA LEU A 251 6.03 12.91 -12.97
C LEU A 251 6.42 11.51 -12.44
N GLN A 252 6.28 10.48 -13.26
CA GLN A 252 6.72 9.12 -12.93
C GLN A 252 8.20 9.06 -12.55
N ARG A 253 9.08 9.65 -13.37
CA ARG A 253 10.53 9.64 -13.12
C ARG A 253 10.90 10.35 -11.82
N GLN A 254 10.29 11.51 -11.52
CA GLN A 254 10.60 12.26 -10.32
C GLN A 254 10.09 11.55 -9.05
N PHE A 255 8.86 11.04 -9.06
CA PHE A 255 8.30 10.29 -7.93
C PHE A 255 9.09 9.01 -7.65
N LYS A 256 9.53 8.32 -8.72
CA LYS A 256 10.36 7.11 -8.61
C LYS A 256 11.64 7.35 -7.80
N LYS A 257 12.26 8.54 -7.87
CA LYS A 257 13.47 8.84 -7.10
C LYS A 257 13.25 8.74 -5.60
N TRP A 258 12.11 9.22 -5.08
CA TRP A 258 11.75 9.04 -3.66
C TRP A 258 11.45 7.58 -3.32
N MET A 259 10.80 6.84 -4.22
CA MET A 259 10.46 5.44 -3.95
C MET A 259 11.69 4.53 -4.00
N ASP A 260 12.64 4.81 -4.89
CA ASP A 260 13.87 4.03 -5.04
C ASP A 260 14.75 4.08 -3.79
N VAL A 261 14.72 5.18 -3.02
CA VAL A 261 15.48 5.23 -1.75
C VAL A 261 14.93 4.27 -0.71
N MET A 262 13.69 3.80 -0.85
CA MET A 262 13.04 2.88 0.08
C MET A 262 13.20 1.40 -0.29
N VAL A 263 13.55 1.08 -1.53
CA VAL A 263 13.65 -0.31 -1.99
C VAL A 263 14.65 -1.09 -1.13
N GLY A 264 14.17 -2.18 -0.51
CA GLY A 264 14.96 -3.03 0.38
C GLY A 264 15.22 -2.47 1.78
N HIS A 265 14.68 -1.28 2.11
CA HIS A 265 14.92 -0.64 3.40
C HIS A 265 13.87 -0.99 4.46
N ASN A 266 14.30 -1.50 5.61
CA ASN A 266 13.50 -1.57 6.85
C ASN A 266 12.07 -2.12 6.69
N GLY A 267 11.93 -3.22 5.95
CA GLY A 267 10.62 -3.85 5.72
C GLY A 267 9.72 -3.12 4.72
N TRP A 268 10.22 -2.14 3.97
CA TRP A 268 9.47 -1.51 2.90
C TRP A 268 9.01 -2.55 1.85
N PRO A 269 7.71 -2.63 1.53
CA PRO A 269 7.17 -3.75 0.76
C PRO A 269 7.17 -3.55 -0.75
N TYR A 270 7.34 -2.32 -1.24
CA TYR A 270 7.16 -2.01 -2.66
C TYR A 270 8.49 -1.94 -3.42
N GLN A 271 8.68 -2.85 -4.38
CA GLN A 271 9.82 -2.83 -5.31
C GLN A 271 9.65 -1.82 -6.44
N ASN A 272 8.40 -1.50 -6.77
CA ASN A 272 8.03 -0.52 -7.77
C ASN A 272 6.72 0.13 -7.34
N VAL A 273 6.59 1.44 -7.55
CA VAL A 273 5.38 2.20 -7.22
C VAL A 273 4.90 2.90 -8.50
N PRO A 274 3.88 2.34 -9.19
CA PRO A 274 3.35 2.94 -10.39
C PRO A 274 2.66 4.28 -10.10
N VAL A 275 3.05 5.34 -10.81
CA VAL A 275 2.32 6.61 -10.85
C VAL A 275 1.44 6.66 -12.10
N LYS A 276 0.15 6.91 -11.93
CA LYS A 276 -0.82 7.01 -13.03
C LYS A 276 -1.39 8.43 -13.06
N VAL A 277 -1.49 9.04 -14.24
CA VAL A 277 -2.36 10.21 -14.40
C VAL A 277 -3.73 9.70 -14.82
N VAL A 278 -4.75 9.92 -13.99
CA VAL A 278 -6.12 9.39 -14.17
C VAL A 278 -7.12 10.48 -14.54
N GLY A 279 -6.72 11.76 -14.45
CA GLY A 279 -7.58 12.85 -14.88
C GLY A 279 -6.84 14.14 -15.21
N TRP A 280 -7.53 15.02 -15.93
CA TRP A 280 -7.08 16.37 -16.29
C TRP A 280 -8.20 17.38 -16.06
N ALA A 281 -7.89 18.46 -15.35
CA ALA A 281 -8.76 19.62 -15.18
C ALA A 281 -8.23 20.82 -15.97
N VAL A 282 -9.12 21.46 -16.75
CA VAL A 282 -8.84 22.65 -17.58
C VAL A 282 -9.98 23.66 -17.48
N ARG A 283 -9.72 24.92 -17.84
CA ARG A 283 -10.77 25.96 -17.94
C ARG A 283 -11.62 25.76 -19.18
N ASP A 284 -10.97 25.43 -20.29
CA ASP A 284 -11.58 25.23 -21.60
C ASP A 284 -11.07 23.91 -22.20
N ARG A 285 -12.00 23.10 -22.70
CA ARG A 285 -11.68 21.83 -23.36
C ARG A 285 -10.77 22.01 -24.57
N ALA A 286 -10.83 23.16 -25.24
CA ALA A 286 -9.98 23.50 -26.38
C ALA A 286 -8.49 23.61 -26.01
N GLN A 287 -8.15 23.74 -24.72
CA GLN A 287 -6.76 23.71 -24.26
C GLN A 287 -6.12 22.34 -24.47
N LEU A 288 -6.90 21.25 -24.43
CA LEU A 288 -6.40 19.89 -24.63
C LEU A 288 -6.53 19.51 -26.11
N GLN A 289 -5.41 19.53 -26.84
CA GLN A 289 -5.32 19.21 -28.27
C GLN A 289 -5.23 17.69 -28.52
N TRP A 290 -6.07 16.95 -27.83
CA TRP A 290 -6.21 15.50 -27.91
C TRP A 290 -7.62 15.11 -27.47
N SER A 291 -8.10 13.93 -27.85
CA SER A 291 -9.49 13.52 -27.66
C SER A 291 -9.67 12.05 -27.28
N ASP A 292 -8.60 11.35 -26.89
CA ASP A 292 -8.74 10.00 -26.34
C ASP A 292 -9.42 10.01 -24.96
N THR A 293 -9.92 8.84 -24.57
CA THR A 293 -10.70 8.63 -23.34
C THR A 293 -9.88 7.86 -22.31
N SER A 294 -8.56 8.01 -22.32
CA SER A 294 -7.66 7.27 -21.40
C SER A 294 -7.73 7.76 -19.96
N VAL A 295 -8.24 8.98 -19.75
CA VAL A 295 -8.33 9.66 -18.45
C VAL A 295 -9.60 10.50 -18.38
N ASP A 296 -10.04 10.81 -17.17
CA ASP A 296 -11.20 11.68 -16.94
C ASP A 296 -10.86 13.14 -17.27
N ILE A 297 -11.81 13.86 -17.87
CA ILE A 297 -11.66 15.27 -18.24
C ILE A 297 -12.65 16.12 -17.47
N TYR A 298 -12.12 17.07 -16.71
CA TYR A 298 -12.88 18.05 -15.93
C TYR A 298 -12.72 19.42 -16.57
N VAL A 299 -13.83 20.04 -16.98
CA VAL A 299 -13.81 21.32 -17.72
C VAL A 299 -14.60 22.35 -16.94
N ASN A 300 -13.96 23.50 -16.70
CA ASN A 300 -14.56 24.68 -16.09
C ASN A 300 -15.12 24.47 -14.67
N ASP A 301 -14.70 23.41 -13.96
CA ASP A 301 -14.82 23.34 -12.50
C ASP A 301 -13.64 24.12 -11.92
N ILE A 302 -13.91 25.28 -11.32
CA ILE A 302 -12.87 26.22 -10.85
C ILE A 302 -12.98 26.36 -9.34
N ARG A 303 -11.87 26.09 -8.63
CA ARG A 303 -11.71 26.30 -7.19
C ARG A 303 -10.35 26.88 -6.88
N GLU A 304 -10.28 27.73 -5.84
CA GLU A 304 -9.06 28.49 -5.50
C GLU A 304 -8.46 29.24 -6.71
N ASN A 305 -9.35 29.69 -7.62
CA ASN A 305 -9.00 30.29 -8.90
C ASN A 305 -8.12 29.39 -9.80
N ALA A 306 -8.32 28.06 -9.80
CA ALA A 306 -7.66 27.11 -10.71
C ALA A 306 -8.63 25.99 -11.13
N PRO A 307 -8.45 25.37 -12.32
CA PRO A 307 -9.21 24.18 -12.71
C PRO A 307 -9.11 23.08 -11.68
N GLN A 308 -10.21 22.42 -11.35
CA GLN A 308 -10.35 21.46 -10.27
C GLN A 308 -10.75 20.09 -10.83
N CYS A 309 -10.05 19.05 -10.39
CA CYS A 309 -10.49 17.67 -10.59
C CYS A 309 -11.64 17.33 -9.65
N SER A 310 -12.53 16.41 -10.01
CA SER A 310 -13.71 16.05 -9.22
C SER A 310 -13.41 15.84 -7.73
N THR A 311 -13.87 16.75 -6.86
CA THR A 311 -13.61 16.65 -5.41
C THR A 311 -14.17 15.36 -4.79
N PRO A 312 -15.33 14.81 -5.22
CA PRO A 312 -15.77 13.49 -4.76
C PRO A 312 -14.83 12.33 -5.07
N CYS A 313 -13.91 12.49 -6.03
CA CYS A 313 -12.90 11.49 -6.41
C CYS A 313 -11.52 11.74 -5.77
N GLY A 314 -11.29 12.92 -5.17
CA GLY A 314 -9.99 13.27 -4.62
C GLY A 314 -9.79 12.73 -3.21
N ARG A 315 -8.66 12.07 -2.97
CA ARG A 315 -8.28 11.52 -1.65
C ARG A 315 -8.20 12.58 -0.55
N PHE A 316 -7.72 13.78 -0.86
CA PHE A 316 -7.72 14.91 0.06
C PHE A 316 -9.10 15.20 0.67
N PHE A 317 -10.16 15.05 -0.12
CA PHE A 317 -11.55 15.26 0.30
C PHE A 317 -12.20 14.00 0.90
N ASN A 318 -11.57 12.83 0.74
CA ASN A 318 -12.09 11.52 1.13
C ASN A 318 -11.01 10.71 1.87
N GLN A 319 -10.53 11.24 3.00
CA GLN A 319 -9.36 10.69 3.72
C GLN A 319 -9.59 9.29 4.33
N SER A 320 -10.84 8.81 4.39
CA SER A 320 -11.17 7.42 4.72
C SER A 320 -10.74 6.41 3.65
N GLY A 321 -10.33 6.89 2.46
CA GLY A 321 -10.04 6.04 1.30
C GLY A 321 -11.29 5.44 0.65
N GLN A 322 -12.48 5.94 0.99
CA GLN A 322 -13.75 5.53 0.39
C GLN A 322 -14.30 6.65 -0.48
N TYR A 323 -14.80 6.31 -1.68
CA TYR A 323 -15.21 7.28 -2.69
C TYR A 323 -16.66 7.07 -3.14
N PRO A 324 -17.65 7.12 -2.21
CA PRO A 324 -19.04 6.76 -2.51
C PRO A 324 -19.70 7.69 -3.52
N ASN A 325 -19.19 8.91 -3.65
CA ASN A 325 -19.76 9.95 -4.51
C ASN A 325 -18.89 10.25 -5.75
N CYS A 326 -17.81 9.49 -5.98
CA CYS A 326 -16.96 9.70 -7.14
C CYS A 326 -17.71 9.32 -8.43
N PRO A 327 -17.91 10.26 -9.39
CA PRO A 327 -18.46 9.93 -10.69
C PRO A 327 -17.62 8.86 -11.39
N GLY A 328 -18.26 7.84 -11.97
CA GLY A 328 -17.56 6.66 -12.51
C GLY A 328 -17.23 5.59 -11.46
N GLY A 329 -17.43 5.89 -10.18
CA GLY A 329 -17.18 4.98 -9.07
C GLY A 329 -15.76 5.03 -8.52
N PRO A 330 -15.45 4.27 -7.45
CA PRO A 330 -14.16 4.36 -6.75
C PRO A 330 -12.92 4.10 -7.60
N SER A 331 -13.02 3.41 -8.74
CA SER A 331 -11.87 3.19 -9.64
C SER A 331 -11.37 4.45 -10.35
N HIS A 332 -12.16 5.54 -10.34
CA HIS A 332 -11.83 6.84 -10.95
C HIS A 332 -11.20 7.83 -9.95
N HIS A 333 -10.92 7.39 -8.72
CA HIS A 333 -10.31 8.26 -7.71
C HIS A 333 -8.89 8.70 -8.09
N TYR A 334 -8.48 9.83 -7.53
CA TYR A 334 -7.08 10.28 -7.55
C TYR A 334 -6.61 10.61 -6.13
N ASP A 335 -5.31 10.43 -5.91
CA ASP A 335 -4.68 10.64 -4.61
C ASP A 335 -4.08 12.04 -4.50
N MET A 336 -3.35 12.42 -5.55
CA MET A 336 -2.60 13.66 -5.61
C MET A 336 -3.07 14.53 -6.77
N SER A 337 -3.00 15.85 -6.60
CA SER A 337 -3.19 16.81 -7.68
C SER A 337 -1.86 17.40 -8.11
N LEU A 338 -1.55 17.39 -9.41
CA LEU A 338 -0.43 18.16 -9.96
C LEU A 338 -0.97 19.45 -10.56
N TRP A 339 -0.82 20.57 -9.86
CA TRP A 339 -1.24 21.89 -10.34
C TRP A 339 -0.09 22.53 -11.11
N LEU A 340 -0.33 22.77 -12.39
CA LEU A 340 0.59 23.46 -13.28
C LEU A 340 0.03 24.85 -13.52
N THR A 341 0.49 25.82 -12.74
CA THR A 341 -0.07 27.18 -12.72
C THR A 341 0.82 28.15 -13.50
N ALA A 342 0.27 28.84 -14.48
CA ALA A 342 0.96 29.88 -15.24
C ALA A 342 1.41 31.02 -14.33
N GLY A 343 2.66 31.45 -14.51
CA GLY A 343 3.25 32.57 -13.76
C GLY A 343 3.46 32.32 -12.27
N PHE A 344 3.25 31.10 -11.77
CA PHE A 344 3.51 30.77 -10.38
C PHE A 344 5.01 30.61 -10.14
N GLY A 345 5.57 31.49 -9.29
CA GLY A 345 6.96 31.40 -8.84
C GLY A 345 7.08 30.52 -7.59
N GLY A 346 7.98 29.53 -7.63
CA GLY A 346 8.19 28.60 -6.52
C GLY A 346 7.33 27.32 -6.61
N GLY A 347 7.11 26.71 -5.46
CA GLY A 347 6.32 25.49 -5.30
C GLY A 347 5.49 25.52 -4.01
N ALA A 348 4.48 24.66 -3.96
CA ALA A 348 3.75 24.33 -2.74
C ALA A 348 3.33 22.86 -2.80
N GLY A 349 3.45 22.14 -1.69
CA GLY A 349 3.24 20.72 -1.63
C GLY A 349 2.58 20.27 -0.33
N GLY A 350 1.98 19.10 -0.35
CA GLY A 350 1.35 18.50 0.81
C GLY A 350 0.65 17.19 0.50
N ASP A 351 -0.24 16.78 1.39
CA ASP A 351 -1.03 15.55 1.28
C ASP A 351 -2.04 15.57 0.11
N TRP A 352 -2.29 16.74 -0.49
CA TRP A 352 -3.17 16.94 -1.64
C TRP A 352 -2.43 16.92 -2.99
N GLY A 353 -1.09 16.89 -3.00
CA GLY A 353 -0.25 16.91 -4.19
C GLY A 353 0.74 18.07 -4.23
N GLN A 354 0.99 18.58 -5.44
CA GLN A 354 2.00 19.62 -5.69
C GLN A 354 1.43 20.71 -6.59
N ARG A 355 1.84 21.97 -6.36
CA ARG A 355 1.61 23.12 -7.22
C ARG A 355 2.94 23.75 -7.60
N ILE A 356 3.14 23.91 -8.89
CA ILE A 356 4.38 24.45 -9.47
C ILE A 356 4.08 25.30 -10.71
N GLY A 357 5.01 26.19 -11.06
CA GLY A 357 4.93 26.99 -12.27
C GLY A 357 4.84 26.11 -13.52
N SER A 358 3.83 26.34 -14.38
CA SER A 358 3.62 25.55 -15.58
C SER A 358 4.79 25.66 -16.56
N GLU A 359 5.34 26.87 -16.72
CA GLU A 359 6.46 27.20 -17.58
C GLU A 359 7.75 26.55 -17.08
N TYR A 360 7.97 26.61 -15.75
CA TYR A 360 9.09 25.93 -15.10
C TYR A 360 9.02 24.43 -15.31
N TYR A 361 7.87 23.81 -15.02
CA TYR A 361 7.71 22.36 -15.12
C TYR A 361 7.88 21.87 -16.55
N VAL A 362 7.21 22.52 -17.50
CA VAL A 362 7.30 22.17 -18.93
C VAL A 362 8.72 22.36 -19.46
N GLY A 363 9.41 23.44 -19.05
CA GLY A 363 10.81 23.68 -19.40
C GLY A 363 11.78 22.67 -18.79
N ALA A 364 11.41 22.01 -17.70
CA ALA A 364 12.22 21.03 -16.99
C ALA A 364 11.87 19.56 -17.31
N LEU A 365 10.96 19.28 -18.24
CA LEU A 365 10.45 17.91 -18.48
C LEU A 365 11.53 16.88 -18.83
N ASP A 366 12.67 17.31 -19.36
CA ASP A 366 13.78 16.41 -19.75
C ASP A 366 14.97 16.48 -18.79
N THR A 367 14.88 17.27 -17.71
CA THR A 367 15.95 17.30 -16.71
C THR A 367 15.93 16.03 -15.87
N ASP A 368 17.11 15.63 -15.38
CA ASP A 368 17.19 14.50 -14.45
C ASP A 368 16.42 14.81 -13.16
N ASN A 369 16.61 16.02 -12.61
CA ASN A 369 15.95 16.48 -11.40
C ASN A 369 15.10 17.72 -11.71
N ILE A 370 13.79 17.60 -11.51
CA ILE A 370 12.87 18.75 -11.49
C ILE A 370 12.84 19.22 -10.03
N HIS A 371 13.83 20.03 -9.67
CA HIS A 371 14.13 20.43 -8.29
C HIS A 371 12.89 20.79 -7.48
N ILE A 372 12.07 21.75 -7.93
CA ILE A 372 10.90 22.20 -7.16
C ILE A 372 9.92 21.04 -6.98
N LEU A 373 9.64 20.25 -8.03
CA LEU A 373 8.74 19.11 -7.91
C LEU A 373 9.25 18.06 -6.89
N LEU A 374 10.55 17.76 -6.89
CA LEU A 374 11.13 16.81 -5.93
C LEU A 374 10.97 17.30 -4.49
N HIS A 375 11.18 18.60 -4.25
CA HIS A 375 10.98 19.23 -2.96
C HIS A 375 9.51 19.13 -2.52
N GLU A 376 8.57 19.56 -3.38
CA GLU A 376 7.13 19.52 -3.05
C GLU A 376 6.60 18.09 -2.85
N MET A 377 7.18 17.09 -3.52
CA MET A 377 6.87 15.69 -3.27
C MET A 377 7.26 15.24 -1.86
N GLY A 378 8.33 15.80 -1.27
CA GLY A 378 8.73 15.50 0.10
C GLY A 378 7.64 15.83 1.11
N HIS A 379 6.98 16.98 0.96
CA HIS A 379 5.86 17.40 1.81
C HIS A 379 4.68 16.45 1.77
N SER A 380 4.42 15.81 0.62
CA SER A 380 3.38 14.78 0.54
C SER A 380 3.60 13.62 1.52
N PHE A 381 4.85 13.32 1.85
CA PHE A 381 5.21 12.29 2.81
C PHE A 381 5.47 12.83 4.22
N GLY A 382 5.17 14.10 4.47
CA GLY A 382 5.29 14.76 5.76
C GLY A 382 6.68 15.29 6.09
N LEU A 383 7.58 15.39 5.10
CA LEU A 383 8.87 16.07 5.30
C LEU A 383 8.62 17.58 5.38
N ASP A 384 9.25 18.24 6.34
CA ASP A 384 9.09 19.66 6.59
C ASP A 384 9.97 20.54 5.72
N ASP A 385 9.61 21.82 5.70
CA ASP A 385 10.39 22.88 5.09
C ASP A 385 11.41 23.44 6.11
N PHE A 386 12.66 23.62 5.70
CA PHE A 386 13.74 24.08 6.60
C PHE A 386 14.21 25.49 6.24
N TYR A 387 13.46 26.51 6.68
CA TYR A 387 13.82 27.93 6.49
C TYR A 387 14.57 28.53 7.69
N ASP A 388 13.99 28.40 8.88
CA ASP A 388 14.43 29.15 10.07
C ASP A 388 15.38 28.37 10.99
N TRP A 389 15.48 27.06 10.76
CA TRP A 389 16.31 26.16 11.54
C TRP A 389 16.82 25.03 10.66
N THR A 390 18.02 24.51 10.98
CA THR A 390 18.60 23.36 10.28
C THR A 390 19.28 22.43 11.27
N PRO A 391 19.26 21.10 11.01
CA PRO A 391 19.88 20.14 11.90
C PRO A 391 21.41 20.24 11.87
N THR A 392 22.04 19.86 12.98
CA THR A 392 23.47 20.04 13.20
C THR A 392 24.29 19.16 12.28
N GLY A 393 25.33 19.72 11.66
CA GLY A 393 26.30 18.95 10.87
C GLY A 393 25.83 18.58 9.46
N VAL A 394 24.67 19.08 9.01
CA VAL A 394 24.17 18.89 7.64
C VAL A 394 24.13 20.24 6.93
N GLY A 395 24.81 20.33 5.78
CA GLY A 395 24.93 21.57 5.02
C GLY A 395 23.70 21.88 4.17
N GLY A 396 23.66 21.27 2.98
CA GLY A 396 22.59 21.44 1.98
C GLY A 396 21.88 20.11 1.71
N PHE A 397 20.56 20.17 1.67
CA PHE A 397 19.66 19.04 1.40
C PHE A 397 18.37 19.58 0.79
N LEU A 398 17.66 18.76 0.04
CA LEU A 398 16.55 19.16 -0.81
C LEU A 398 15.44 19.89 -0.03
N MET A 399 15.08 19.37 1.15
CA MET A 399 14.03 19.97 1.98
C MET A 399 14.43 21.29 2.65
N LYS A 400 15.71 21.66 2.59
CA LYS A 400 16.16 23.04 2.85
C LYS A 400 16.17 23.78 1.53
N ALA A 401 15.05 24.41 1.22
CA ALA A 401 14.75 25.01 -0.08
C ALA A 401 15.93 25.84 -0.63
N GLY A 402 16.32 25.55 -1.89
CA GLY A 402 17.41 26.23 -2.57
C GLY A 402 18.83 25.79 -2.19
N SER A 403 19.01 24.92 -1.20
CA SER A 403 20.34 24.44 -0.78
C SER A 403 20.84 23.19 -1.53
N ALA A 404 19.94 22.46 -2.19
CA ALA A 404 20.25 21.35 -3.09
C ALA A 404 19.19 21.27 -4.20
N SER A 405 19.57 20.77 -5.38
CA SER A 405 18.69 20.64 -6.55
C SER A 405 18.21 19.21 -6.83
N GLN A 406 18.56 18.26 -5.96
CA GLN A 406 18.26 16.83 -6.06
C GLN A 406 18.16 16.23 -4.65
N ILE A 407 17.50 15.06 -4.54
CA ILE A 407 17.44 14.28 -3.29
C ILE A 407 18.88 13.93 -2.87
N THR A 408 19.29 14.41 -1.70
CA THR A 408 20.62 14.13 -1.12
C THR A 408 20.58 12.87 -0.27
N GLU A 409 21.76 12.44 0.20
CA GLU A 409 21.85 11.34 1.16
C GLU A 409 21.07 11.65 2.46
N PHE A 410 21.10 12.90 2.93
CA PHE A 410 20.37 13.27 4.13
C PHE A 410 18.86 13.21 3.91
N ASP A 411 18.36 13.70 2.77
CA ASP A 411 16.93 13.60 2.42
C ASP A 411 16.47 12.14 2.34
N ALA A 412 17.28 11.28 1.72
CA ALA A 412 16.99 9.85 1.62
C ALA A 412 16.91 9.18 3.01
N TRP A 413 17.82 9.50 3.92
CA TRP A 413 17.78 8.96 5.28
C TRP A 413 16.67 9.57 6.14
N MET A 414 16.32 10.83 5.94
CA MET A 414 15.19 11.48 6.59
C MET A 414 13.87 10.85 6.15
N PHE A 415 13.72 10.56 4.86
CA PHE A 415 12.57 9.82 4.32
C PHE A 415 12.44 8.40 4.89
N ARG A 416 13.56 7.69 4.98
CA ARG A 416 13.66 6.39 5.64
C ARG A 416 13.33 6.45 7.14
N ASP A 417 13.67 7.55 7.78
CA ASP A 417 13.39 7.76 9.21
C ASP A 417 11.89 7.94 9.47
N TRP A 418 11.21 8.67 8.59
CA TRP A 418 9.74 8.79 8.64
C TRP A 418 9.09 7.42 8.53
N TRP A 419 9.56 6.59 7.60
CA TRP A 419 9.12 5.21 7.50
C TRP A 419 9.39 4.45 8.80
N ARG A 420 10.59 4.53 9.38
CA ARG A 420 10.90 3.85 10.67
C ARG A 420 9.90 4.21 11.78
N HIS A 421 9.49 5.46 11.85
CA HIS A 421 8.55 5.94 12.88
C HIS A 421 7.09 5.59 12.59
N LEU A 422 6.69 5.52 11.32
CA LEU A 422 5.29 5.33 10.93
C LEU A 422 4.96 3.90 10.47
N LYS A 423 5.94 3.05 10.15
CA LYS A 423 5.73 1.75 9.50
C LYS A 423 4.85 0.77 10.26
N ASN A 424 4.87 0.82 11.60
CA ASN A 424 4.02 -0.02 12.45
C ASN A 424 2.53 0.20 12.13
N ARG A 425 2.15 1.38 11.64
CA ARG A 425 0.78 1.74 11.24
C ARG A 425 0.30 0.93 10.02
N TYR A 426 1.22 0.33 9.27
CA TYR A 426 0.97 -0.48 8.09
C TYR A 426 1.32 -1.96 8.31
N GLY A 427 1.66 -2.36 9.53
CA GLY A 427 1.99 -3.75 9.89
C GLY A 427 3.45 -4.17 9.70
N TYR A 428 4.41 -3.22 9.68
CA TYR A 428 5.85 -3.48 9.40
C TYR A 428 6.81 -2.99 10.48
#